data_AF-A0A1V8SRB8-F1
#
_entry.id   AF-A0A1V8SRB8-F1
#
_cell.length_a   1.000
_cell.length_b   1.000
_cell.length_c   1.000
_cell.angle_alpha   90.00
_cell.angle_beta   90.00
_cell.angle_gamma   90.00
#
_symmetry.space_group_name_H-M   'P 1'
#
loop_
_entity.id
_entity.type
_entity.pdbx_description
1 polymer ?
#
loop_
_entity_poly.entity_id
_entity_poly.type
_entity_poly.pdbx_seq_one_letter_code
_entity_poly.pdbx_strand_id
1 'polypeptide(L)'
;MTGDGVARTSAPADEHATQTVEIGLATLYRLNTFPLLHKNFLHFLLNTIALVPLLERFESEHGTIVTTLLFTGAFGYLPGGLYTLLEVFIFRSNSAAVGASVWVFLLLSTEAIKTYRQNPNFTIAGYSIPTWTTPLFVMFVIHFLVPQTSLLGHLCGAGVGYLWGLGYIRFLAPSEKILRWIEGKLNLLGRIPHYVSVDQKTYGRYGVLPSTSTGGPRVGPGRGAMGAVDGTPIGPVGSTQRLGP
;
A
#
# COMPACT_ATOMS: atom_id res chain seq x y z
N MET A 1 60.62 15.19 14.17
CA MET A 1 59.45 15.41 15.03
C MET A 1 58.81 16.71 14.55
N THR A 2 57.60 16.80 14.02
CA THR A 2 56.49 15.86 13.79
C THR A 2 55.60 16.68 12.85
N GLY A 3 55.44 16.23 11.60
CA GLY A 3 54.30 16.65 10.80
C GLY A 3 53.10 15.82 11.23
N ASP A 4 51.93 16.44 11.29
CA ASP A 4 50.62 15.82 10.97
C ASP A 4 49.50 16.82 11.29
N GLY A 5 49.11 17.58 10.26
CA GLY A 5 47.89 18.37 10.23
C GLY A 5 46.97 17.79 9.16
N VAL A 6 46.48 16.56 9.36
CA VAL A 6 45.48 15.97 8.46
C VAL A 6 44.11 16.53 8.83
N ALA A 7 43.69 17.55 8.09
CA ALA A 7 42.30 17.94 7.97
C ALA A 7 41.50 16.76 7.42
N ARG A 8 40.73 16.07 8.27
CA ARG A 8 39.68 15.15 7.81
C ARG A 8 38.45 15.97 7.47
N THR A 9 38.32 16.29 6.20
CA THR A 9 37.06 16.66 5.56
C THR A 9 36.16 15.42 5.52
N SER A 10 35.25 15.27 6.48
CA SER A 10 34.13 14.32 6.34
C SER A 10 33.02 15.00 5.53
N ALA A 11 32.87 14.59 4.27
CA ALA A 11 31.74 14.98 3.44
C ALA A 11 30.40 14.44 4.01
N PRO A 12 29.26 15.12 3.77
CA PRO A 12 27.98 14.80 4.40
C PRO A 12 27.23 13.75 3.57
N ALA A 13 27.14 12.50 4.04
CA ALA A 13 26.35 11.46 3.38
C ALA A 13 24.93 11.31 3.95
N ASP A 14 24.61 11.99 5.06
CA ASP A 14 23.43 11.71 5.90
C ASP A 14 22.38 12.85 5.95
N GLU A 15 22.50 13.87 5.11
CA GLU A 15 21.60 15.04 5.13
C GLU A 15 20.15 14.68 4.69
N HIS A 16 20.00 13.64 3.87
CA HIS A 16 18.70 13.23 3.34
C HIS A 16 17.96 12.19 4.18
N ALA A 17 18.64 11.49 5.10
CA ALA A 17 17.98 10.55 6.01
C ALA A 17 17.03 11.31 6.93
N THR A 18 15.88 10.74 7.32
CA THR A 18 15.03 11.36 8.35
C THR A 18 15.71 11.22 9.69
N GLN A 19 16.54 12.21 10.05
CA GLN A 19 17.05 12.37 11.41
C GLN A 19 15.93 13.02 12.23
N THR A 20 15.56 12.41 13.35
CA THR A 20 14.35 12.77 14.09
C THR A 20 14.45 14.15 14.75
N VAL A 21 15.66 14.67 14.93
CA VAL A 21 15.95 15.98 15.56
C VAL A 21 15.76 17.17 14.59
N GLU A 22 15.57 16.94 13.28
CA GLU A 22 15.50 18.03 12.27
C GLU A 22 14.16 18.11 11.52
N ILE A 23 13.04 17.81 12.17
CA ILE A 23 11.71 17.90 11.54
C ILE A 23 11.05 19.23 11.92
N GLY A 24 11.10 20.18 11.00
CA GLY A 24 10.36 21.44 11.03
C GLY A 24 9.49 21.60 9.78
N LEU A 25 8.71 22.68 9.70
CA LEU A 25 7.80 22.91 8.55
C LEU A 25 8.51 22.86 7.20
N ALA A 26 9.75 23.36 7.14
CA ALA A 26 10.58 23.36 5.92
C ALA A 26 11.10 21.97 5.51
N THR A 27 11.15 21.01 6.44
CA THR A 27 11.72 19.67 6.23
C THR A 27 10.66 18.56 6.25
N LEU A 28 9.36 18.90 6.34
CA LEU A 28 8.25 17.94 6.32
C LEU A 28 8.27 16.98 5.13
N TYR A 29 8.77 17.42 3.97
CA TYR A 29 8.88 16.58 2.79
C TYR A 29 9.74 15.32 3.03
N ARG A 30 10.68 15.35 3.99
CA ARG A 30 11.51 14.19 4.38
C ARG A 30 10.65 13.01 4.82
N LEU A 31 9.48 13.25 5.40
CA LEU A 31 8.54 12.20 5.80
C LEU A 31 7.94 11.42 4.62
N ASN A 32 7.98 11.96 3.40
CA ASN A 32 7.54 11.24 2.19
C ASN A 32 8.70 10.75 1.33
N THR A 33 9.88 11.35 1.44
CA THR A 33 11.03 10.95 0.61
C THR A 33 11.91 9.90 1.27
N PHE A 34 11.89 9.75 2.59
CA PHE A 34 12.72 8.76 3.30
C PHE A 34 12.53 7.29 2.84
N PRO A 35 11.35 6.82 2.40
CA PRO A 35 11.21 5.46 1.89
C PRO A 35 11.95 5.26 0.57
N LEU A 36 12.22 6.32 -0.18
CA LEU A 36 12.97 6.24 -1.45
C LEU A 36 14.48 6.10 -1.22
N LEU A 37 14.98 6.49 -0.05
CA LEU A 37 16.40 6.48 0.28
C LEU A 37 16.84 5.12 0.84
N HIS A 38 18.01 4.64 0.41
CA HIS A 38 18.52 3.32 0.82
C HIS A 38 20.00 3.41 1.19
N LYS A 39 20.40 2.69 2.24
CA LYS A 39 21.78 2.66 2.74
C LYS A 39 22.79 2.08 1.75
N ASN A 40 22.38 1.11 0.93
CA ASN A 40 23.23 0.44 -0.06
C ASN A 40 22.36 -0.23 -1.13
N PHE A 41 23.02 -0.72 -2.19
CA PHE A 41 22.38 -1.36 -3.33
C PHE A 41 21.58 -2.62 -2.95
N LEU A 42 22.11 -3.46 -2.03
CA LEU A 42 21.41 -4.69 -1.63
C LEU A 42 20.10 -4.38 -0.88
N HIS A 43 20.12 -3.41 0.03
CA HIS A 43 18.92 -2.94 0.71
C HIS A 43 17.89 -2.36 -0.27
N PHE A 44 18.34 -1.60 -1.28
CA PHE A 44 17.48 -1.13 -2.37
C PHE A 44 16.88 -2.28 -3.17
N LEU A 45 17.70 -3.25 -3.59
CA LEU A 45 17.26 -4.38 -4.40
C LEU A 45 16.23 -5.24 -3.67
N LEU A 46 16.49 -5.61 -2.41
CA LEU A 46 15.58 -6.41 -1.59
C LEU A 46 14.25 -5.68 -1.35
N ASN A 47 14.30 -4.38 -1.03
CA ASN A 47 13.09 -3.59 -0.86
C ASN A 47 12.30 -3.49 -2.17
N THR A 48 12.97 -3.34 -3.31
CA THR A 48 12.31 -3.26 -4.63
C THR A 48 11.62 -4.58 -4.98
N ILE A 49 12.32 -5.71 -4.84
CA ILE A 49 11.74 -7.04 -5.11
C ILE A 49 10.54 -7.32 -4.21
N ALA A 50 10.59 -6.91 -2.94
CA ALA A 50 9.48 -7.07 -2.01
C ALA A 50 8.32 -6.10 -2.29
N LEU A 51 8.62 -4.84 -2.65
CA LEU A 51 7.63 -3.78 -2.80
C LEU A 51 6.80 -3.93 -4.07
N VAL A 52 7.45 -4.20 -5.21
CA VAL A 52 6.80 -4.20 -6.53
C VAL A 52 5.52 -5.05 -6.58
N PRO A 53 5.51 -6.35 -6.20
CA PRO A 53 4.29 -7.16 -6.31
C PRO A 53 3.19 -6.70 -5.36
N LEU A 54 3.56 -6.17 -4.19
CA LEU A 54 2.60 -5.65 -3.22
C LEU A 54 1.98 -4.34 -3.70
N LEU A 55 2.79 -3.47 -4.31
CA LEU A 55 2.36 -2.18 -4.82
C LEU A 55 1.49 -2.35 -6.07
N GLU A 56 1.87 -3.24 -6.98
CA GLU A 56 1.06 -3.62 -8.14
C GLU A 56 -0.31 -4.15 -7.70
N ARG A 57 -0.34 -5.04 -6.71
CA ARG A 57 -1.60 -5.54 -6.17
C ARG A 57 -2.44 -4.41 -5.55
N PHE A 58 -1.83 -3.52 -4.77
CA PHE A 58 -2.52 -2.38 -4.19
C PHE A 58 -3.10 -1.46 -5.27
N GLU A 59 -2.33 -1.19 -6.33
CA GLU A 59 -2.73 -0.38 -7.47
C GLU A 59 -3.88 -1.01 -8.25
N SER A 60 -3.81 -2.31 -8.52
CA SER A 60 -4.89 -3.04 -9.18
C SER A 60 -6.22 -2.96 -8.43
N GLU A 61 -6.17 -2.85 -7.10
CA GLU A 61 -7.35 -2.73 -6.27
C GLU A 61 -7.87 -1.31 -6.18
N HIS A 62 -7.00 -0.33 -5.95
CA HIS A 62 -7.43 1.03 -5.58
C HIS A 62 -7.36 2.03 -6.74
N GLY A 63 -6.65 1.69 -7.81
CA GLY A 63 -6.39 2.54 -8.97
C GLY A 63 -5.07 3.32 -8.87
N THR A 64 -4.54 3.71 -10.02
CA THR A 64 -3.22 4.37 -10.15
C THR A 64 -3.16 5.73 -9.46
N ILE A 65 -4.19 6.59 -9.62
CA ILE A 65 -4.21 7.90 -8.96
C ILE A 65 -4.25 7.75 -7.43
N VAL A 66 -5.09 6.85 -6.92
CA VAL A 66 -5.22 6.64 -5.46
C VAL A 66 -3.90 6.16 -4.89
N THR A 67 -3.28 5.19 -5.54
CA THR A 67 -1.95 4.67 -5.14
C THR A 67 -0.92 5.77 -5.13
N THR A 68 -0.83 6.55 -6.21
CA THR A 68 0.11 7.67 -6.31
C THR A 68 -0.11 8.68 -5.17
N LEU A 69 -1.35 9.12 -4.94
CA LEU A 69 -1.67 10.12 -3.91
C LEU A 69 -1.41 9.62 -2.48
N LEU A 70 -1.70 8.36 -2.19
CA LEU A 70 -1.46 7.80 -0.87
C LEU A 70 0.05 7.65 -0.61
N PHE A 71 0.81 7.09 -1.55
CA PHE A 71 2.24 6.85 -1.38
C PHE A 71 3.09 8.12 -1.44
N THR A 72 2.64 9.16 -2.16
CA THR A 72 3.27 10.50 -2.14
C THR A 72 2.70 11.42 -1.04
N GLY A 73 1.79 10.89 -0.21
CA GLY A 73 1.07 11.63 0.81
C GLY A 73 0.96 10.83 2.11
N ALA A 74 -0.25 10.39 2.43
CA ALA A 74 -0.56 9.86 3.77
C ALA A 74 0.27 8.62 4.17
N PHE A 75 0.64 7.75 3.23
CA PHE A 75 1.42 6.54 3.53
C PHE A 75 2.92 6.78 3.72
N GLY A 76 3.44 7.98 3.42
CA GLY A 76 4.74 8.41 3.92
C GLY A 76 4.60 9.17 5.24
N TYR A 77 3.70 10.16 5.29
CA TYR A 77 3.49 11.01 6.47
C TYR A 77 3.05 10.24 7.72
N LEU A 78 2.11 9.29 7.62
CA LEU A 78 1.59 8.60 8.81
C LEU A 78 2.64 7.67 9.44
N PRO A 79 3.30 6.75 8.70
CA PRO A 79 4.33 5.92 9.30
C PRO A 79 5.55 6.72 9.76
N GLY A 80 6.01 7.68 8.95
CA GLY A 80 7.16 8.52 9.27
C GLY A 80 6.89 9.43 10.46
N GLY A 81 5.74 10.09 10.49
CA GLY A 81 5.32 10.94 11.61
C GLY A 81 5.12 10.15 12.90
N LEU A 82 4.52 8.96 12.83
CA LEU A 82 4.38 8.07 13.99
C LEU A 82 5.75 7.62 14.50
N TYR A 83 6.66 7.21 13.61
CA TYR A 83 8.04 6.86 13.97
C TYR A 83 8.75 8.01 14.68
N THR A 84 8.73 9.21 14.09
CA THR A 84 9.33 10.41 14.68
C THR A 84 8.74 10.71 16.05
N LEU A 85 7.41 10.65 16.19
CA LEU A 85 6.76 10.93 17.46
C LEU A 85 7.24 9.96 18.56
N LEU A 86 7.30 8.67 18.24
CA LEU A 86 7.74 7.66 19.21
C LEU A 86 9.23 7.80 19.55
N GLU A 87 10.11 7.96 18.56
CA GLU A 87 11.55 8.14 18.76
C GLU A 87 11.86 9.36 19.62
N VAL A 88 11.29 10.52 19.28
CA VAL A 88 11.61 11.80 19.94
C VAL A 88 10.97 11.86 21.33
N PHE A 89 9.67 11.60 21.43
CA PHE A 89 8.92 11.88 22.66
C PHE A 89 8.92 10.71 23.65
N ILE A 90 9.01 9.46 23.18
CA ILE A 90 8.97 8.29 24.07
C ILE A 90 10.38 7.77 24.34
N PHE A 91 11.13 7.45 23.28
CA PHE A 91 12.44 6.82 23.42
C PHE A 91 13.59 7.81 23.63
N ARG A 92 13.36 9.10 23.34
CA ARG A 92 14.35 10.19 23.46
C ARG A 92 15.64 9.88 22.71
N SER A 93 15.52 9.26 21.54
CA SER A 93 16.63 8.87 20.69
C SER A 93 16.62 9.64 19.36
N ASN A 94 17.75 9.59 18.65
CA ASN A 94 17.93 10.23 17.34
C ASN A 94 18.29 9.20 16.27
N SER A 95 17.55 8.09 16.23
CA SER A 95 17.81 7.03 15.26
C SER A 95 17.18 7.42 13.91
N ALA A 96 17.94 7.31 12.83
CA ALA A 96 17.41 7.51 11.48
C ALA A 96 16.84 6.21 10.90
N ALA A 97 15.64 6.29 10.32
CA ALA A 97 15.03 5.22 9.53
C ALA A 97 14.95 5.63 8.06
N VAL A 98 15.36 4.74 7.16
CA VAL A 98 15.35 4.94 5.70
C VAL A 98 14.96 3.64 5.00
N GLY A 99 14.35 3.76 3.82
CA GLY A 99 14.09 2.63 2.92
C GLY A 99 12.63 2.26 2.77
N ALA A 100 12.33 1.68 1.61
CA ALA A 100 10.96 1.37 1.21
C ALA A 100 10.36 0.18 1.98
N SER A 101 11.14 -0.47 2.85
CA SER A 101 10.65 -1.53 3.73
C SER A 101 9.49 -1.08 4.64
N VAL A 102 9.38 0.21 4.98
CA VAL A 102 8.19 0.74 5.68
C VAL A 102 6.92 0.58 4.84
N TRP A 103 6.99 0.83 3.53
CA TRP A 103 5.89 0.59 2.59
C TRP A 103 5.62 -0.90 2.38
N VAL A 104 6.67 -1.73 2.34
CA VAL A 104 6.52 -3.20 2.27
C VAL A 104 5.70 -3.70 3.46
N PHE A 105 6.04 -3.32 4.69
CA PHE A 105 5.29 -3.77 5.87
C PHE A 105 3.90 -3.15 5.97
N LEU A 106 3.70 -1.92 5.51
CA LEU A 106 2.37 -1.32 5.38
C LEU A 106 1.48 -2.17 4.46
N LEU A 107 1.99 -2.55 3.29
CA LEU A 107 1.24 -3.34 2.32
C LEU A 107 1.05 -4.79 2.78
N LEU A 108 2.08 -5.44 3.36
CA LEU A 108 1.95 -6.77 3.95
C LEU A 108 0.88 -6.81 5.04
N SER A 109 0.83 -5.82 5.93
CA SER A 109 -0.20 -5.71 6.96
C SER A 109 -1.60 -5.47 6.38
N THR A 110 -1.70 -4.66 5.34
CA THR A 110 -2.95 -4.48 4.59
C THR A 110 -3.45 -5.82 4.03
N GLU A 111 -2.55 -6.61 3.43
CA GLU A 111 -2.89 -7.90 2.84
C GLU A 111 -3.16 -8.99 3.86
N ALA A 112 -2.48 -8.96 5.00
CA ALA A 112 -2.70 -9.90 6.08
C ALA A 112 -4.11 -9.78 6.67
N ILE A 113 -4.69 -8.57 6.73
CA ILE A 113 -6.09 -8.40 7.15
C ILE A 113 -7.08 -8.99 6.15
N LYS A 114 -6.82 -8.85 4.84
CA LYS A 114 -7.67 -9.47 3.81
C LYS A 114 -7.58 -10.98 3.88
N THR A 115 -6.35 -11.49 4.01
CA THR A 115 -6.09 -12.92 4.19
C THR A 115 -6.79 -13.44 5.43
N TYR A 116 -6.74 -12.70 6.55
CA TYR A 116 -7.43 -13.07 7.78
C TYR A 116 -8.95 -13.13 7.66
N ARG A 117 -9.55 -12.24 6.87
CA ARG A 117 -11.00 -12.31 6.60
C ARG A 117 -11.42 -13.53 5.80
N GLN A 118 -10.54 -14.06 4.94
CA GLN A 118 -10.83 -15.20 4.07
C GLN A 118 -10.40 -16.53 4.70
N ASN A 119 -9.20 -16.55 5.28
CA ASN A 119 -8.54 -17.69 5.92
C ASN A 119 -7.97 -17.21 7.27
N PRO A 120 -8.75 -17.26 8.36
CA PRO A 120 -8.37 -16.63 9.63
C PRO A 120 -7.15 -17.25 10.30
N ASN A 121 -6.87 -18.53 10.10
CA ASN A 121 -5.78 -19.23 10.78
C ASN A 121 -4.96 -20.08 9.82
N PHE A 122 -3.64 -20.13 10.07
CA PHE A 122 -2.77 -21.22 9.60
C PHE A 122 -2.65 -22.27 10.69
N THR A 123 -2.79 -23.54 10.35
CA THR A 123 -2.55 -24.63 11.30
C THR A 123 -1.12 -25.14 11.13
N ILE A 124 -0.28 -24.97 12.14
CA ILE A 124 1.10 -25.47 12.17
C ILE A 124 1.23 -26.40 13.38
N ALA A 125 1.57 -27.66 13.14
CA ALA A 125 1.74 -28.68 14.19
C ALA A 125 0.55 -28.74 15.19
N GLY A 126 -0.68 -28.55 14.69
CA GLY A 126 -1.91 -28.57 15.50
C GLY A 126 -2.28 -27.23 16.16
N TYR A 127 -1.43 -26.20 16.09
CA TYR A 127 -1.74 -24.87 16.61
C TYR A 127 -2.30 -23.96 15.52
N SER A 128 -3.40 -23.28 15.81
CA SER A 128 -4.02 -22.28 14.93
C SER A 128 -3.42 -20.91 15.19
N ILE A 129 -2.64 -20.42 14.22
CA ILE A 129 -1.99 -19.12 14.27
C ILE A 129 -2.78 -18.14 13.40
N PRO A 130 -3.27 -17.00 13.96
CA PRO A 130 -4.03 -16.04 13.18
C PRO A 130 -3.22 -15.46 12.02
N THR A 131 -3.73 -15.53 10.79
CA THR A 131 -2.99 -15.13 9.59
C THR A 131 -2.68 -13.63 9.55
N TRP A 132 -3.42 -12.79 10.28
CA TRP A 132 -3.09 -11.37 10.43
C TRP A 132 -1.73 -11.14 11.09
N THR A 133 -1.20 -12.10 11.86
CA THR A 133 0.09 -11.96 12.55
C THR A 133 1.30 -12.17 11.64
N THR A 134 1.10 -12.68 10.43
CA THR A 134 2.18 -13.04 9.48
C THR A 134 3.20 -11.92 9.24
N PRO A 135 2.81 -10.65 9.00
CA PRO A 135 3.76 -9.56 8.80
C PRO A 135 4.62 -9.29 10.03
N LEU A 136 4.08 -9.47 11.24
CA LEU A 136 4.83 -9.29 12.50
C LEU A 136 5.90 -10.36 12.66
N PHE A 137 5.57 -11.61 12.32
CA PHE A 137 6.53 -12.70 12.34
C PHE A 137 7.67 -12.46 11.33
N VAL A 138 7.33 -12.11 10.08
CA VAL A 138 8.33 -11.80 9.04
C VAL A 138 9.22 -10.63 9.46
N MET A 139 8.63 -9.59 10.05
CA MET A 139 9.37 -8.44 10.58
C MET A 139 10.36 -8.83 11.67
N PHE A 140 9.93 -9.66 12.62
CA PHE A 140 10.79 -10.15 13.70
C PHE A 140 11.97 -10.94 13.12
N VAL A 141 11.72 -11.84 12.16
CA VAL A 141 12.78 -12.59 11.46
C VAL A 141 13.77 -11.66 10.76
N ILE A 142 13.27 -10.67 9.99
CA ILE A 142 14.12 -9.71 9.27
C ILE A 142 14.98 -8.88 10.23
N HIS A 143 14.46 -8.50 11.40
CA HIS A 143 15.20 -7.73 12.39
C HIS A 143 16.49 -8.43 12.85
N PHE A 144 16.46 -9.77 13.00
CA PHE A 144 17.64 -10.53 13.37
C PHE A 144 18.55 -10.85 12.18
N LEU A 145 18.00 -11.04 10.98
CA LEU A 145 18.78 -11.39 9.79
C LEU A 145 19.46 -10.19 9.14
N VAL A 146 18.83 -9.01 9.18
CA VAL A 146 19.31 -7.80 8.51
C VAL A 146 19.66 -6.76 9.58
N PRO A 147 20.94 -6.71 10.01
CA PRO A 147 21.36 -5.76 11.02
C PRO A 147 21.14 -4.32 10.53
N GLN A 148 20.99 -3.38 11.47
CA GLN A 148 20.76 -1.96 11.19
C GLN A 148 19.41 -1.64 10.52
N THR A 149 18.41 -2.53 10.65
CA THR A 149 17.00 -2.24 10.32
C THR A 149 16.26 -1.64 11.52
N SER A 150 15.32 -0.73 11.26
CA SER A 150 14.52 -0.09 12.31
C SER A 150 13.24 -0.88 12.55
N LEU A 151 13.25 -1.75 13.57
CA LEU A 151 12.06 -2.51 14.00
C LEU A 151 10.88 -1.56 14.29
N LEU A 152 11.16 -0.43 14.96
CA LEU A 152 10.15 0.58 15.25
C LEU A 152 9.57 1.19 13.96
N GLY A 153 10.42 1.52 12.98
CA GLY A 153 9.96 2.03 11.68
C GLY A 153 9.07 1.02 10.94
N HIS A 154 9.42 -0.27 10.98
CA HIS A 154 8.60 -1.35 10.41
C HIS A 154 7.27 -1.49 11.15
N LEU A 155 7.26 -1.42 12.49
CA LEU A 155 6.03 -1.45 13.30
C LEU A 155 5.11 -0.27 12.98
N CYS A 156 5.64 0.93 12.77
CA CYS A 156 4.86 2.10 12.36
C CYS A 156 4.21 1.89 10.97
N GLY A 157 4.97 1.37 10.00
CA GLY A 157 4.43 1.00 8.68
C GLY A 157 3.33 -0.04 8.78
N ALA A 158 3.58 -1.12 9.52
CA ALA A 158 2.61 -2.18 9.76
C ALA A 158 1.34 -1.67 10.46
N GLY A 159 1.47 -0.79 11.45
CA GLY A 159 0.35 -0.18 12.17
C GLY A 159 -0.58 0.58 11.22
N VAL A 160 -0.03 1.46 10.38
CA VAL A 160 -0.81 2.17 9.35
C VAL A 160 -1.44 1.19 8.36
N GLY A 161 -0.72 0.16 7.95
CA GLY A 161 -1.24 -0.91 7.09
C GLY A 161 -2.43 -1.65 7.69
N TYR A 162 -2.40 -1.98 8.98
CA TYR A 162 -3.52 -2.59 9.67
C TYR A 162 -4.73 -1.65 9.75
N LEU A 163 -4.53 -0.37 10.07
CA LEU A 163 -5.60 0.62 10.09
C LEU A 163 -6.28 0.73 8.72
N TRP A 164 -5.50 0.70 7.64
CA TRP A 164 -6.02 0.69 6.27
C TRP A 164 -6.79 -0.59 5.94
N GLY A 165 -6.19 -1.76 6.20
CA GLY A 165 -6.81 -3.06 5.92
C GLY A 165 -8.11 -3.30 6.69
N LEU A 166 -8.16 -2.86 7.95
CA LEU A 166 -9.36 -2.88 8.78
C LEU A 166 -10.43 -1.92 8.24
N GLY A 167 -10.01 -0.80 7.67
CA GLY A 167 -10.86 0.18 6.99
C GLY A 167 -11.01 1.51 7.72
N TYR A 168 -10.27 1.73 8.81
CA TYR A 168 -10.39 2.91 9.66
C TYR A 168 -9.89 4.20 9.02
N ILE A 169 -8.94 4.10 8.09
CA ILE A 169 -8.35 5.27 7.41
C ILE A 169 -8.68 5.31 5.91
N ARG A 170 -9.77 4.67 5.48
CA ARG A 170 -10.20 4.67 4.06
C ARG A 170 -10.61 6.04 3.52
N PHE A 171 -10.99 6.96 4.41
CA PHE A 171 -11.32 8.34 4.04
C PHE A 171 -10.13 9.13 3.47
N LEU A 172 -8.90 8.62 3.62
CA LEU A 172 -7.70 9.20 3.00
C LEU A 172 -7.71 9.05 1.47
N ALA A 173 -8.44 8.07 0.93
CA ALA A 173 -8.63 7.96 -0.52
C ALA A 173 -9.60 9.06 -1.00
N PRO A 174 -9.24 9.82 -2.05
CA PRO A 174 -10.15 10.79 -2.63
C PRO A 174 -11.40 10.09 -3.21
N SER A 175 -12.53 10.82 -3.22
CA SER A 175 -13.79 10.28 -3.74
C SER A 175 -13.71 9.93 -5.23
N GLU A 176 -14.41 8.87 -5.64
CA GLU A 176 -14.42 8.39 -7.03
C GLU A 176 -14.91 9.43 -8.03
N LYS A 177 -15.81 10.33 -7.63
CA LYS A 177 -16.30 11.42 -8.49
C LYS A 177 -15.16 12.34 -8.93
N ILE A 178 -14.28 12.71 -7.99
CA ILE A 178 -13.12 13.56 -8.27
C ILE A 178 -12.13 12.81 -9.15
N LEU A 179 -11.88 11.54 -8.84
CA LEU A 179 -10.96 10.71 -9.61
C LEU A 179 -11.42 10.55 -11.06
N ARG A 180 -12.69 10.20 -11.30
CA ARG A 180 -13.28 10.11 -12.65
C ARG A 180 -13.19 11.44 -13.41
N TRP A 181 -13.41 12.56 -12.72
CA TRP A 181 -13.27 13.88 -13.31
C TRP A 181 -11.83 14.16 -13.75
N ILE A 182 -10.82 13.83 -12.92
CA ILE A 182 -9.40 13.97 -13.27
C ILE A 182 -9.04 13.05 -14.44
N GLU A 183 -9.45 11.78 -14.39
CA GLU A 183 -9.18 10.78 -15.42
C GLU A 183 -9.73 11.21 -16.78
N GLY A 184 -10.98 11.66 -16.81
CA GLY A 184 -11.63 12.14 -18.04
C GLY A 184 -11.00 13.42 -18.56
N LYS A 185 -10.67 14.37 -17.68
CA LYS A 185 -10.07 15.66 -18.07
C LYS A 185 -8.66 15.50 -18.65
N LEU A 186 -7.88 14.54 -18.14
CA LEU A 186 -6.51 14.30 -18.58
C LEU A 186 -6.39 13.18 -19.62
N ASN A 187 -7.48 12.46 -19.91
CA ASN A 187 -7.50 11.28 -20.78
C ASN A 187 -6.41 10.26 -20.40
N LEU A 188 -6.30 9.92 -19.10
CA LEU A 188 -5.19 9.12 -18.58
C LEU A 188 -5.15 7.71 -19.17
N LEU A 189 -6.33 7.09 -19.34
CA LEU A 189 -6.48 5.78 -19.98
C LEU A 189 -5.88 5.73 -21.40
N GLY A 190 -5.99 6.82 -22.15
CA GLY A 190 -5.44 6.91 -23.50
C GLY A 190 -3.97 7.31 -23.56
N ARG A 191 -3.38 7.78 -22.46
CA ARG A 191 -2.03 8.36 -22.43
C ARG A 191 -1.02 7.52 -21.67
N ILE A 192 -1.44 6.83 -20.61
CA ILE A 192 -0.56 6.10 -19.72
C ILE A 192 -0.77 4.60 -19.95
N PRO A 193 0.26 3.86 -20.42
CA PRO A 193 0.15 2.41 -20.58
C PRO A 193 0.01 1.75 -19.20
N HIS A 194 -0.79 0.69 -19.13
CA HIS A 194 -1.06 -0.07 -17.89
C HIS A 194 -1.69 0.75 -16.75
N TYR A 195 -2.29 1.91 -17.06
CA TYR A 195 -3.05 2.70 -16.11
C TYR A 195 -4.26 1.92 -15.58
N VAL A 196 -4.45 1.89 -14.26
CA VAL A 196 -5.61 1.29 -13.61
C VAL A 196 -6.60 2.39 -13.25
N SER A 197 -7.69 2.49 -14.00
CA SER A 197 -8.73 3.49 -13.76
C SER A 197 -9.63 3.17 -12.58
N VAL A 198 -10.40 4.17 -12.14
CA VAL A 198 -11.46 4.00 -11.13
C VAL A 198 -12.45 2.90 -11.49
N ASP A 199 -12.70 2.69 -12.79
CA ASP A 199 -13.63 1.66 -13.30
C ASP A 199 -12.99 0.27 -13.45
N GLN A 200 -11.66 0.22 -13.62
CA GLN A 200 -10.93 -1.04 -13.79
C GLN A 200 -10.47 -1.64 -12.47
N LYS A 201 -10.39 -0.83 -11.42
CA LYS A 201 -9.91 -1.25 -10.11
C LYS A 201 -10.79 -2.38 -9.54
N THR A 202 -10.17 -3.36 -8.88
CA THR A 202 -10.83 -4.60 -8.45
C THR A 202 -11.40 -4.54 -7.03
N TYR A 203 -11.16 -3.45 -6.30
CA TYR A 203 -11.60 -3.34 -4.91
C TYR A 203 -13.12 -3.50 -4.76
N GLY A 204 -13.52 -4.41 -3.88
CA GLY A 204 -14.94 -4.74 -3.64
C GLY A 204 -15.60 -5.60 -4.71
N ARG A 205 -14.89 -5.92 -5.82
CA ARG A 205 -15.37 -6.80 -6.90
C ARG A 205 -14.94 -8.26 -6.72
N TYR A 206 -14.21 -8.56 -5.66
CA TYR A 206 -13.85 -9.93 -5.30
C TYR A 206 -15.11 -10.78 -5.07
N GLY A 207 -15.27 -11.84 -5.88
CA GLY A 207 -16.36 -12.81 -5.75
C GLY A 207 -17.38 -12.82 -6.89
N VAL A 208 -17.30 -11.91 -7.86
CA VAL A 208 -18.08 -12.00 -9.10
C VAL A 208 -17.18 -12.44 -10.25
N LEU A 209 -17.50 -13.59 -10.86
CA LEU A 209 -16.83 -14.03 -12.09
C LEU A 209 -16.96 -12.92 -13.14
N PRO A 210 -15.93 -12.68 -13.97
CA PRO A 210 -16.05 -11.80 -15.12
C PRO A 210 -17.19 -12.31 -16.01
N SER A 211 -18.36 -11.66 -15.96
CA SER A 211 -19.42 -11.93 -16.93
C SER A 211 -19.00 -11.24 -18.22
N THR A 212 -18.41 -11.99 -19.15
CA THR A 212 -18.30 -11.53 -20.53
C THR A 212 -19.71 -11.39 -21.08
N SER A 213 -20.19 -10.16 -21.27
CA SER A 213 -21.33 -9.89 -22.15
C SER A 213 -20.89 -10.05 -23.61
N THR A 214 -20.49 -11.26 -23.98
CA THR A 214 -20.31 -11.65 -25.37
C THR A 214 -21.69 -11.76 -26.00
N GLY A 215 -22.06 -10.73 -26.77
CA GLY A 215 -23.08 -10.72 -27.82
C GLY A 215 -24.20 -11.74 -27.72
N GLY A 216 -25.30 -11.36 -27.06
CA GLY A 216 -26.58 -12.05 -27.25
C GLY A 216 -27.14 -11.71 -28.65
N PRO A 217 -27.57 -12.69 -29.46
CA PRO A 217 -28.22 -12.44 -30.74
C PRO A 217 -29.47 -11.57 -30.54
N ARG A 218 -29.66 -10.59 -31.42
CA ARG A 218 -30.91 -9.84 -31.56
C ARG A 218 -32.05 -10.81 -31.89
N VAL A 219 -32.81 -11.23 -30.88
CA VAL A 219 -34.07 -11.95 -31.10
C VAL A 219 -35.16 -10.90 -31.30
N GLY A 220 -35.66 -10.82 -32.53
CA GLY A 220 -36.80 -9.98 -32.91
C GLY A 220 -38.10 -10.41 -32.22
N PRO A 221 -39.18 -9.63 -32.39
CA PRO A 221 -40.40 -9.82 -31.63
C PRO A 221 -41.15 -11.07 -32.12
N GLY A 222 -41.08 -12.17 -31.37
CA GLY A 222 -41.84 -13.36 -31.71
C GLY A 222 -41.61 -14.55 -30.78
N ARG A 223 -42.64 -14.86 -29.99
CA ARG A 223 -42.99 -16.16 -29.37
C ARG A 223 -41.99 -16.81 -28.41
N GLY A 224 -42.51 -17.09 -27.21
CA GLY A 224 -41.78 -17.57 -26.04
C GLY A 224 -41.17 -18.96 -26.15
N ALA A 225 -40.24 -19.20 -25.22
CA ALA A 225 -39.92 -20.52 -24.69
C ALA A 225 -39.75 -20.36 -23.17
N MET A 226 -40.58 -21.09 -22.44
CA MET A 226 -40.52 -21.25 -20.99
C MET A 226 -39.25 -22.01 -20.59
N GLY A 227 -38.70 -21.66 -19.43
CA GLY A 227 -37.59 -22.40 -18.82
C GLY A 227 -37.04 -21.68 -17.60
N ALA A 228 -37.89 -21.44 -16.59
CA ALA A 228 -37.44 -21.09 -15.25
C ALA A 228 -37.16 -22.40 -14.49
N VAL A 229 -35.92 -22.61 -14.07
CA VAL A 229 -35.58 -23.53 -12.97
C VAL A 229 -34.46 -22.88 -12.17
N ASP A 230 -34.61 -22.97 -10.85
CA ASP A 230 -34.01 -22.18 -9.80
C ASP A 230 -32.49 -22.15 -9.73
N GLY A 231 -31.98 -20.98 -9.32
CA GLY A 231 -30.59 -20.76 -8.96
C GLY A 231 -30.35 -19.29 -8.62
N THR A 232 -31.00 -18.79 -7.57
CA THR A 232 -30.84 -17.42 -7.07
C THR A 232 -29.68 -17.31 -6.07
N PRO A 233 -28.57 -16.62 -6.39
CA PRO A 233 -27.73 -15.99 -5.37
C PRO A 233 -28.36 -14.64 -5.04
N ILE A 234 -28.84 -14.49 -3.80
CA ILE A 234 -29.22 -13.18 -3.25
C ILE A 234 -27.93 -12.37 -3.02
N GLY A 235 -27.59 -11.53 -3.99
CA GLY A 235 -26.60 -10.46 -3.84
C GLY A 235 -27.28 -9.14 -3.43
N PRO A 236 -26.55 -8.17 -2.84
CA PRO A 236 -27.14 -6.94 -2.34
C PRO A 236 -27.76 -6.12 -3.47
N VAL A 237 -29.04 -5.81 -3.32
CA VAL A 237 -29.79 -4.90 -4.17
C VAL A 237 -29.23 -3.48 -4.00
N GLY A 238 -28.70 -2.89 -5.08
CA GLY A 238 -28.51 -1.45 -5.15
C GLY A 238 -27.28 -0.96 -5.93
N SER A 239 -27.41 -0.82 -7.25
CA SER A 239 -27.35 0.49 -7.92
C SER A 239 -27.65 0.30 -9.40
N THR A 240 -28.70 0.95 -9.87
CA THR A 240 -29.12 0.96 -11.27
C THR A 240 -28.13 1.79 -12.08
N GLN A 241 -27.25 1.13 -12.83
CA GLN A 241 -26.40 1.81 -13.81
C GLN A 241 -27.25 2.17 -15.03
N ARG A 242 -27.68 3.43 -15.07
CA ARG A 242 -28.36 4.05 -16.22
C ARG A 242 -27.32 4.29 -17.31
N LEU A 243 -27.33 3.47 -18.35
CA LEU A 243 -26.60 3.72 -19.59
C LEU A 243 -27.32 4.83 -20.37
N GLY A 244 -26.59 5.90 -20.68
CA GLY A 244 -26.98 6.96 -21.62
C GLY A 244 -26.05 6.95 -22.85
N PRO A 245 -26.46 7.64 -23.93
CA PRO A 245 -26.21 7.27 -25.33
C PRO A 245 -24.75 7.36 -25.79
#